data_AF-X1URZ1-F1
#
_entry.id   AF-X1URZ1-F1
#
_cell.length_a   1.000
_cell.length_b   1.000
_cell.length_c   1.000
_cell.angle_alpha   90.00
_cell.angle_beta   90.00
_cell.angle_gamma   90.00
#
_symmetry.space_group_name_H-M   'P 1'
#
loop_
_entity.id
_entity.type
_entity.pdbx_description
1 polymer ?
#
loop_
_entity_poly.entity_id
_entity_poly.type
_entity_poly.pdbx_seq_one_letter_code
_entity_poly.pdbx_strand_id
1 'polypeptide(L)'
;IVVSFFSPSGYEHFDHQAVDFIFYLPIDFPWVMRRLLRVLKSQKVVFTSYDIWPNLIWNCQKADVPTTLFAARIVPGSTKQWPILSNFYRHIYGASARILQAILGS
;
A
#
# COMPACT_ATOMS: atom_id res chain seq x y z
N ILE A 1 12.05 8.10 -5.25
CA ILE A 1 10.84 7.48 -4.67
C ILE A 1 9.62 8.04 -5.40
N VAL A 2 8.63 7.20 -5.72
CA VAL A 2 7.35 7.63 -6.30
C VAL A 2 6.25 7.41 -5.27
N VAL A 3 5.39 8.41 -5.06
CA VAL A 3 4.29 8.33 -4.09
C VAL A 3 2.96 8.48 -4.79
N SER A 4 2.02 7.61 -4.43
CA SER A 4 0.63 7.71 -4.89
C SER A 4 -0.31 8.04 -3.74
N PHE A 5 -1.18 9.01 -3.93
CA PHE A 5 -2.23 9.35 -2.96
C PHE A 5 -3.60 8.92 -3.49
N PHE A 6 -4.45 8.45 -2.58
CA PHE A 6 -5.86 8.19 -2.87
C PHE A 6 -6.80 9.24 -2.24
N SER A 7 -6.30 10.06 -1.30
CA SER A 7 -7.05 11.15 -0.66
C SER A 7 -6.36 12.51 -0.89
N PRO A 8 -7.13 13.59 -1.15
CA PRO A 8 -6.59 14.95 -1.25
C PRO A 8 -5.87 15.41 0.03
N SER A 9 -6.33 14.98 1.20
CA SER A 9 -5.76 15.40 2.50
C SER A 9 -4.30 14.96 2.71
N GLY A 10 -3.89 13.85 2.10
CA GLY A 10 -2.51 13.37 2.16
C GLY A 10 -1.56 14.12 1.21
N TYR A 11 -2.09 14.71 0.14
CA TYR A 11 -1.32 15.49 -0.83
C TYR A 11 -0.89 16.84 -0.25
N GLU A 12 -1.77 17.50 0.51
CA GLU A 12 -1.54 18.87 1.03
C GLU A 12 -0.49 18.95 2.15
N HIS A 13 -0.24 17.86 2.88
CA HIS A 13 0.69 17.82 4.01
C HIS A 13 2.00 17.08 3.69
N PHE A 14 2.25 16.74 2.43
CA PHE A 14 3.41 15.95 2.05
C PHE A 14 4.63 16.83 1.74
N ASP A 15 5.74 16.58 2.42
CA ASP A 15 7.01 17.28 2.15
C ASP A 15 7.63 16.78 0.82
N HIS A 16 7.59 17.65 -0.19
CA HIS A 16 7.98 17.32 -1.57
C HIS A 16 9.48 17.10 -1.77
N GLN A 17 10.33 17.37 -0.77
CA GLN A 17 11.79 17.36 -0.96
C GLN A 17 12.40 15.96 -1.19
N ALA A 18 11.70 14.88 -0.86
CA ALA A 18 12.24 13.51 -0.91
C ALA A 18 11.64 12.61 -2.02
N VAL A 19 10.82 13.15 -2.93
CA VAL A 19 10.04 12.37 -3.90
C VAL A 19 10.26 12.86 -5.32
N ASP A 20 10.52 11.91 -6.23
CA ASP A 20 10.81 12.21 -7.63
C ASP A 20 9.53 12.46 -8.43
N PHE A 21 8.42 11.82 -8.04
CA PHE A 21 7.14 11.91 -8.74
C PHE A 21 5.95 11.59 -7.83
N ILE A 22 4.89 12.39 -7.96
CA ILE A 22 3.63 12.22 -7.23
C ILE A 22 2.50 12.06 -8.24
N PHE A 23 1.65 11.05 -8.04
CA PHE A 23 0.50 10.80 -8.91
C PHE A 23 -0.67 10.20 -8.15
N TYR A 24 -1.85 10.18 -8.76
CA TYR A 24 -2.98 9.44 -8.23
C TYR A 24 -2.94 7.99 -8.73
N LEU A 25 -3.12 7.03 -7.84
CA LEU A 25 -3.16 5.63 -8.24
C LEU A 25 -4.36 5.40 -9.17
N PRO A 26 -4.17 4.78 -10.35
CA PRO A 26 -5.29 4.46 -11.23
C PRO A 26 -6.16 3.36 -10.61
N ILE A 27 -7.36 3.15 -11.15
CA ILE A 27 -8.27 2.09 -10.69
C ILE A 27 -7.59 0.71 -10.79
N ASP A 28 -7.78 -0.12 -9.77
CA ASP A 28 -7.14 -1.44 -9.60
C ASP A 28 -7.68 -2.53 -10.51
N PHE A 29 -7.42 -2.35 -11.81
CA PHE A 29 -7.56 -3.39 -12.81
C PHE A 29 -6.24 -4.13 -13.02
N PRO A 30 -6.25 -5.45 -13.24
CA PRO A 30 -5.04 -6.26 -13.33
C PRO A 30 -4.11 -5.86 -14.47
N TRP A 31 -4.63 -5.45 -15.62
CA TRP A 31 -3.80 -4.97 -16.75
C TRP A 31 -3.21 -3.58 -16.49
N VAL A 32 -3.94 -2.71 -15.79
CA VAL A 32 -3.49 -1.37 -15.41
C VAL A 32 -2.33 -1.48 -14.43
N MET A 33 -2.48 -2.28 -13.37
CA MET A 33 -1.43 -2.45 -12.36
C MET A 33 -0.18 -3.12 -12.91
N ARG A 34 -0.34 -4.09 -13.82
CA ARG A 34 0.79 -4.67 -14.54
C ARG A 34 1.55 -3.63 -15.36
N ARG A 35 0.82 -2.77 -16.08
CA ARG A 35 1.42 -1.69 -16.86
C ARG A 35 2.11 -0.68 -15.95
N LEU A 36 1.47 -0.31 -14.85
CA LEU A 36 2.00 0.62 -13.85
C LEU A 36 3.35 0.13 -13.31
N LEU A 37 3.42 -1.10 -12.81
CA LEU A 37 4.66 -1.69 -12.30
C LEU A 37 5.77 -1.73 -13.36
N ARG A 38 5.42 -2.02 -14.62
CA ARG A 38 6.38 -2.04 -15.74
C ARG A 38 6.91 -0.65 -16.08
N VAL A 39 6.05 0.37 -16.09
CA VAL A 39 6.44 1.76 -16.39
C VAL A 39 7.28 2.33 -15.26
N LEU A 40 6.88 2.12 -14.01
CA LEU A 40 7.59 2.60 -12.84
C LEU A 40 8.89 1.83 -12.55
N LYS A 41 9.03 0.62 -13.11
CA LYS A 41 10.14 -0.31 -12.83
C LYS A 41 10.35 -0.49 -11.31
N SER A 42 9.24 -0.61 -10.58
CA SER A 42 9.25 -0.61 -9.13
C SER A 42 10.04 -1.79 -8.57
N GLN A 43 11.08 -1.49 -7.79
CA GLN A 43 11.87 -2.53 -7.08
C GLN A 43 11.28 -2.89 -5.72
N LYS A 44 10.43 -2.03 -5.15
CA LYS A 44 9.73 -2.25 -3.89
C LYS A 44 8.46 -1.41 -3.86
N VAL A 45 7.41 -1.91 -3.25
CA VAL A 45 6.15 -1.17 -3.03
C VAL A 45 5.84 -1.13 -1.54
N VAL A 46 5.47 0.04 -1.04
CA VAL A 46 5.05 0.25 0.35
C VAL A 46 3.61 0.74 0.36
N PHE A 47 2.74 0.01 1.03
CA PHE A 47 1.36 0.39 1.28
C PHE A 47 1.28 1.07 2.63
N THR A 48 0.62 2.21 2.71
CA THR A 48 0.37 2.91 3.98
C THR A 48 -1.07 2.65 4.42
N SER A 49 -1.28 2.38 5.71
CA SER A 49 -2.62 2.24 6.33
C SER A 49 -3.43 1.03 5.83
N TYR A 50 -4.73 1.21 5.54
CA TYR A 50 -5.69 0.17 5.13
C TYR A 50 -5.91 0.11 3.62
N ASP A 51 -4.99 0.67 2.83
CA ASP A 51 -5.11 0.67 1.38
C ASP A 51 -4.89 -0.76 0.84
N ILE A 52 -5.97 -1.41 0.41
CA ILE A 52 -5.94 -2.75 -0.19
C ILE A 52 -6.19 -2.63 -1.69
N TRP A 53 -5.19 -3.03 -2.46
CA TRP A 53 -5.25 -3.08 -3.92
C TRP A 53 -4.91 -4.50 -4.37
N PRO A 54 -5.89 -5.43 -4.42
CA PRO A 54 -5.63 -6.84 -4.65
C PRO A 54 -4.90 -7.10 -5.97
N ASN A 55 -5.28 -6.40 -7.05
CA ASN A 55 -4.61 -6.62 -8.32
C ASN A 55 -3.19 -6.05 -8.33
N LEU A 56 -2.94 -4.93 -7.66
CA LEU A 56 -1.59 -4.41 -7.47
C LEU A 56 -0.72 -5.39 -6.67
N ILE A 57 -1.22 -5.90 -5.54
CA ILE A 57 -0.49 -6.85 -4.69
C ILE A 57 -0.19 -8.14 -5.46
N TRP A 58 -1.18 -8.70 -6.16
CA TRP A 58 -0.98 -9.90 -6.98
C TRP A 58 -0.01 -9.67 -8.14
N ASN A 59 -0.05 -8.51 -8.80
CA ASN A 59 0.93 -8.22 -9.85
C ASN A 59 2.33 -8.00 -9.27
N CYS A 60 2.48 -7.42 -8.07
CA CYS A 60 3.76 -7.35 -7.36
C CYS A 60 4.29 -8.74 -7.04
N GLN A 61 3.46 -9.62 -6.48
CA GLN A 61 3.83 -11.02 -6.19
C GLN A 61 4.25 -11.78 -7.46
N LYS A 62 3.51 -11.61 -8.57
CA LYS A 62 3.85 -12.23 -9.86
C LYS A 62 5.11 -11.68 -10.51
N ALA A 63 5.53 -10.47 -10.14
CA ALA A 63 6.72 -9.81 -10.65
C ALA A 63 7.90 -9.87 -9.67
N ASP A 64 7.79 -10.68 -8.60
CA ASP A 64 8.78 -10.77 -7.51
C ASP A 64 9.17 -9.41 -6.90
N VAL A 65 8.22 -8.46 -6.89
CA VAL A 65 8.40 -7.14 -6.29
C VAL A 65 8.03 -7.21 -4.81
N PRO A 66 8.98 -6.99 -3.88
CA PRO A 66 8.70 -7.01 -2.45
C PRO A 66 7.69 -5.92 -2.07
N THR A 67 6.65 -6.35 -1.35
CA THR A 67 5.61 -5.45 -0.81
C THR A 67 5.74 -5.34 0.71
N THR A 68 5.65 -4.13 1.23
CA THR A 68 5.60 -3.87 2.68
C THR A 68 4.31 -3.15 3.01
N LEU A 69 3.58 -3.63 4.02
CA LEU A 69 2.41 -2.92 4.56
C LEU A 69 2.85 -2.17 5.81
N PHE A 70 2.74 -0.85 5.78
CA PHE A 70 3.01 0.04 6.89
C PHE A 70 1.69 0.48 7.51
N ALA A 71 1.26 -0.24 8.54
CA ALA A 71 0.04 0.08 9.27
C ALA A 71 0.36 1.12 10.35
N ALA A 72 -0.08 2.36 10.17
CA ALA A 72 -0.16 3.31 11.27
C ALA A 72 -1.27 2.84 12.21
N ARG A 73 -0.93 2.58 13.48
CA ARG A 73 -1.85 2.07 14.49
C ARG A 73 -3.05 3.02 14.66
N ILE A 74 -4.27 2.50 14.59
CA ILE A 74 -5.46 3.21 15.06
C ILE A 74 -5.38 3.33 16.59
N VAL A 75 -5.69 4.52 17.11
CA VAL A 75 -5.79 4.85 18.54
C VAL A 75 -6.62 3.78 19.30
N PRO A 76 -6.23 3.32 20.50
CA PRO A 76 -7.01 2.34 21.26
C PRO A 76 -8.37 2.95 21.61
N GLY A 77 -9.45 2.47 20.97
CA GLY A 77 -10.81 2.98 21.21
C GLY A 77 -11.77 2.91 20.01
N SER A 78 -11.26 2.76 18.78
CA SER A 78 -12.13 2.58 17.60
C SER A 78 -12.47 1.11 17.39
N THR A 79 -13.49 0.65 18.08
CA THR A 79 -14.02 -0.70 17.97
C THR A 79 -14.78 -0.86 16.63
N LYS A 80 -14.49 -1.96 15.91
CA LYS A 80 -15.47 -2.92 15.33
C LYS A 80 -15.36 -3.16 13.80
N GLN A 81 -15.36 -4.47 13.49
CA GLN A 81 -15.44 -5.17 12.18
C GLN A 81 -14.11 -5.64 11.54
N TRP A 82 -13.31 -6.40 12.29
CA TRP A 82 -11.98 -6.89 11.89
C TRP A 82 -11.80 -8.39 11.50
N PRO A 83 -12.75 -9.33 11.65
CA PRO A 83 -12.45 -10.73 11.35
C PRO A 83 -12.51 -11.10 9.85
N ILE A 84 -13.47 -10.54 9.09
CA ILE A 84 -13.64 -10.82 7.65
C ILE A 84 -12.49 -10.19 6.86
N LEU A 85 -12.11 -8.96 7.21
CA LEU A 85 -10.97 -8.28 6.64
C LEU A 85 -9.67 -9.03 6.98
N SER A 86 -9.44 -9.47 8.22
CA SER A 86 -8.24 -10.22 8.61
C SER A 86 -7.96 -11.45 7.74
N ASN A 87 -8.98 -12.25 7.40
CA ASN A 87 -8.79 -13.41 6.51
C ASN A 87 -8.54 -13.00 5.06
N PHE A 88 -9.24 -11.98 4.56
CA PHE A 88 -9.02 -11.44 3.22
C PHE A 88 -7.62 -10.83 3.06
N TYR A 89 -7.16 -10.06 4.06
CA TYR A 89 -5.80 -9.54 4.14
C TYR A 89 -4.78 -10.66 4.15
N ARG A 90 -4.98 -11.70 4.96
CA ARG A 90 -4.08 -12.86 5.01
C ARG A 90 -3.99 -13.59 3.67
N HIS A 91 -5.11 -13.66 2.94
CA HIS A 91 -5.17 -14.28 1.62
C HIS A 91 -4.47 -13.45 0.54
N ILE A 92 -4.64 -12.13 0.55
CA ILE A 92 -4.06 -11.24 -0.47
C ILE A 92 -2.57 -10.99 -0.22
N TYR A 93 -2.20 -10.66 1.02
CA TYR A 93 -0.82 -10.31 1.34
C TYR A 93 0.09 -11.55 1.38
N GLY A 94 -0.46 -12.75 1.60
CA GLY A 94 0.28 -14.02 1.49
C GLY A 94 1.57 -14.06 2.33
N ALA A 95 2.40 -15.09 2.11
CA ALA A 95 3.63 -15.31 2.89
C ALA A 95 4.75 -14.30 2.62
N SER A 96 4.67 -13.49 1.55
CA SER A 96 5.74 -12.60 1.09
C SER A 96 5.61 -11.15 1.57
N ALA A 97 4.45 -10.75 2.09
CA ALA A 97 4.25 -9.41 2.61
C ALA A 97 4.78 -9.30 4.05
N ARG A 98 5.74 -8.38 4.25
CA ARG A 98 6.16 -7.99 5.60
C ARG A 98 5.22 -6.90 6.09
N ILE A 99 4.43 -7.21 7.11
CA ILE A 99 3.63 -6.22 7.84
C ILE A 99 4.55 -5.58 8.88
N LEU A 100 4.83 -4.29 8.72
CA LEU A 100 5.53 -3.50 9.72
C LEU A 100 4.49 -2.65 10.45
N GLN A 101 4.31 -2.94 11.73
CA GLN A 101 3.58 -2.06 12.64
C GLN A 101 4.58 -1.01 13.12
N ALA A 102 4.44 0.23 12.65
CA ALA A 102 5.13 1.33 13.30
C ALA A 102 4.36 1.71 14.55
N ILE A 103 4.89 1.31 15.69
CA ILE A 103 4.58 1.97 16.96
C ILE A 103 5.28 3.33 16.86
N LEU A 104 4.56 4.34 16.36
CA LEU A 104 4.96 5.72 16.62
C LEU A 104 4.84 5.91 18.13
N GLY A 105 6.00 6.10 18.76
CA GLY A 105 6.20 5.90 20.18
C GLY A 105 5.38 6.81 21.08
N SER A 106 4.98 6.24 22.21
CA SER A 106 5.22 6.71 23.59
C SER A 106 4.67 5.66 24.54
#